data_AF-A0A1H7X3I5-F1
#
_entry.id   AF-A0A1H7X3I5-F1
#
_cell.length_a   1.000
_cell.length_b   1.000
_cell.length_c   1.000
_cell.angle_alpha   90.00
_cell.angle_beta   90.00
_cell.angle_gamma   90.00
#
_symmetry.space_group_name_H-M   'P 1'
#
loop_
_entity.id
_entity.type
_entity.pdbx_description
1 polymer ?
#
loop_
_entity_poly.entity_id
_entity_poly.type
_entity_poly.pdbx_seq_one_letter_code
_entity_poly.pdbx_strand_id
1 'polypeptide(L)'
;MSDKKSKQDLNLDGINSSFNDGDGLRINDAENFRSINISNGVFSNNKGNGITIGSPRTTPLETILNQLSPKLPETIESQELKSIIEVLLNSKNTEEFHQELVKSGIKDKFKDPNLWISFSSLLFSIVSTYIPR
;
A
#
# COMPACT_ATOMS: atom_id res chain seq x y z
N MET A 1 -13.20 -14.49 -25.13
CA MET A 1 -14.23 -13.98 -24.21
C MET A 1 -13.81 -14.38 -22.82
N SER A 2 -13.40 -13.45 -21.96
CA SER A 2 -13.08 -13.75 -20.57
C SER A 2 -14.38 -13.75 -19.77
N ASP A 3 -14.71 -14.88 -19.14
CA ASP A 3 -15.83 -14.97 -18.20
C ASP A 3 -15.70 -13.90 -17.12
N LYS A 4 -16.62 -12.93 -17.12
CA LYS A 4 -16.81 -12.06 -15.96
C LYS A 4 -17.30 -12.96 -14.83
N LYS A 5 -16.39 -13.36 -13.92
CA LYS A 5 -16.79 -13.93 -12.63
C LYS A 5 -17.76 -12.93 -11.99
N SER A 6 -19.03 -13.31 -11.92
CA SER A 6 -20.05 -12.56 -11.17
C SER A 6 -19.54 -12.40 -9.75
N LYS A 7 -19.44 -11.15 -9.26
CA LYS A 7 -19.13 -10.90 -7.85
C LYS A 7 -20.17 -11.60 -6.98
N GLN A 8 -19.71 -12.27 -5.93
CA GLN A 8 -20.55 -13.07 -5.04
C GLN A 8 -21.01 -12.23 -3.83
N ASP A 9 -22.13 -12.62 -3.23
CA ASP A 9 -22.57 -12.08 -1.94
C ASP A 9 -21.87 -12.84 -0.81
N LEU A 10 -21.34 -12.11 0.18
CA LEU A 10 -20.79 -12.69 1.41
C LEU A 10 -21.84 -12.59 2.52
N ASN A 11 -22.33 -13.72 3.01
CA ASN A 11 -23.29 -13.78 4.11
C ASN A 11 -22.64 -14.47 5.32
N LEU A 12 -22.54 -13.75 6.43
CA LEU A 12 -21.99 -14.23 7.69
C LEU A 12 -23.09 -14.14 8.75
N ASP A 13 -23.36 -15.24 9.45
CA ASP A 13 -24.38 -15.29 10.51
C ASP A 13 -23.79 -15.86 11.79
N GLY A 14 -24.17 -15.28 12.93
CA GLY A 14 -23.83 -15.82 14.25
C GLY A 14 -22.35 -15.71 14.63
N ILE A 15 -21.61 -14.75 14.07
CA ILE A 15 -20.18 -14.59 14.41
C ILE A 15 -20.04 -14.05 15.83
N ASN A 16 -19.37 -14.80 16.69
CA ASN A 16 -18.95 -14.34 18.02
C ASN A 16 -17.43 -14.24 18.05
N SER A 17 -16.90 -13.02 18.17
CA SER A 17 -15.46 -12.77 18.15
C SER A 17 -15.05 -11.75 19.21
N SER A 18 -14.34 -12.24 20.22
CA SER A 18 -14.01 -11.46 21.41
C SER A 18 -12.56 -11.66 21.86
N PHE A 19 -12.03 -10.65 22.55
CA PHE A 19 -10.69 -10.68 23.17
C PHE A 19 -9.54 -10.89 22.19
N ASN A 20 -9.70 -10.46 20.93
CA ASN A 20 -8.63 -10.51 19.94
C ASN A 20 -7.59 -9.42 20.17
N ASP A 21 -6.33 -9.72 19.84
CA ASP A 21 -5.23 -8.73 19.86
C ASP A 21 -5.31 -7.70 18.73
N GLY A 22 -6.18 -7.93 17.73
CA GLY A 22 -6.46 -7.04 16.62
C GLY A 22 -7.97 -6.87 16.40
N ASP A 23 -8.40 -6.82 15.15
CA ASP A 23 -9.82 -6.73 14.82
C ASP A 23 -10.56 -8.05 15.11
N GLY A 24 -11.85 -7.96 15.48
CA GLY A 24 -12.69 -9.14 15.69
C GLY A 24 -13.05 -9.87 14.39
N LEU A 25 -13.33 -9.13 13.32
CA LEU A 25 -13.52 -9.65 11.97
C LEU A 25 -12.90 -8.68 10.97
N ARG A 26 -12.12 -9.21 10.03
CA ARG A 26 -11.53 -8.43 8.95
C ARG A 26 -11.90 -9.01 7.60
N ILE A 27 -12.58 -8.22 6.78
CA ILE A 27 -12.93 -8.56 5.40
C ILE A 27 -12.07 -7.68 4.50
N ASN A 28 -10.95 -8.24 4.02
CA ASN A 28 -10.12 -7.58 3.01
C ASN A 28 -10.77 -7.72 1.62
N ASP A 29 -10.36 -6.86 0.69
CA ASP A 29 -10.81 -6.87 -0.72
C ASP A 29 -12.34 -6.87 -0.86
N ALA A 30 -13.01 -6.02 -0.06
CA ALA A 30 -14.47 -5.89 -0.05
C ALA A 30 -15.05 -5.60 -1.45
N GLU A 31 -14.25 -5.01 -2.34
CA GLU A 31 -14.58 -4.79 -3.74
C GLU A 31 -14.81 -6.07 -4.55
N ASN A 32 -14.36 -7.23 -4.10
CA ASN A 32 -14.61 -8.52 -4.76
C ASN A 32 -16.03 -9.04 -4.53
N PHE A 33 -16.73 -8.51 -3.52
CA PHE A 33 -18.09 -8.90 -3.19
C PHE A 33 -19.11 -7.94 -3.81
N ARG A 34 -20.29 -8.48 -4.16
CA ARG A 34 -21.43 -7.67 -4.59
C ARG A 34 -22.10 -7.04 -3.36
N SER A 35 -22.28 -7.82 -2.31
CA SER A 35 -22.78 -7.37 -1.02
C SER A 35 -22.11 -8.16 0.11
N ILE A 36 -22.10 -7.56 1.30
CA ILE A 36 -21.61 -8.18 2.54
C ILE A 36 -22.74 -8.03 3.56
N ASN A 37 -23.33 -9.16 3.99
CA ASN A 37 -24.36 -9.21 5.01
C ASN A 37 -23.81 -9.90 6.25
N ILE A 38 -23.95 -9.25 7.41
CA ILE A 38 -23.55 -9.80 8.71
C ILE A 38 -24.77 -9.77 9.62
N SER A 39 -25.24 -10.93 10.05
CA SER A 39 -26.37 -11.08 10.98
C SER A 39 -25.94 -11.74 12.28
N ASN A 40 -26.62 -11.39 13.37
CA ASN A 40 -26.43 -12.01 14.70
C ASN A 40 -24.97 -12.02 15.21
N GLY A 41 -24.18 -11.00 14.85
CA GLY A 41 -22.78 -10.90 15.23
C GLY A 41 -22.56 -10.25 16.60
N VAL A 42 -21.67 -10.81 17.41
CA VAL A 42 -21.17 -10.24 18.67
C VAL A 42 -19.67 -10.03 18.55
N PHE A 43 -19.22 -8.78 18.67
CA PHE A 43 -17.80 -8.41 18.60
C PHE A 43 -17.43 -7.59 19.82
N SER A 44 -16.72 -8.16 20.79
CA SER A 44 -16.50 -7.50 22.10
C SER A 44 -15.09 -7.66 22.64
N ASN A 45 -14.59 -6.62 23.32
CA ASN A 45 -13.27 -6.64 23.99
C ASN A 45 -12.08 -6.94 23.06
N ASN A 46 -12.20 -6.66 21.76
CA ASN A 46 -11.07 -6.73 20.83
C ASN A 46 -10.16 -5.50 21.05
N LYS A 47 -8.85 -5.67 20.97
CA LYS A 47 -7.90 -4.55 21.07
C LYS A 47 -7.96 -3.63 19.84
N GLY A 48 -8.29 -4.19 18.68
CA GLY A 48 -8.60 -3.44 17.45
C GLY A 48 -10.10 -3.13 17.32
N ASN A 49 -10.60 -3.08 16.08
CA ASN A 49 -12.01 -2.82 15.83
C ASN A 49 -12.87 -4.09 16.01
N GLY A 50 -14.16 -3.92 16.26
CA GLY A 50 -15.09 -5.07 16.23
C GLY A 50 -15.13 -5.72 14.85
N ILE A 51 -15.34 -4.91 13.81
CA ILE A 51 -15.38 -5.33 12.41
C ILE A 51 -14.63 -4.29 11.57
N THR A 52 -13.76 -4.74 10.69
CA THR A 52 -13.13 -3.92 9.63
C THR A 52 -13.52 -4.47 8.27
N ILE A 53 -14.12 -3.63 7.42
CA ILE A 53 -14.46 -3.97 6.03
C ILE A 53 -13.63 -3.11 5.10
N GLY A 54 -12.97 -3.77 4.15
CA GLY A 54 -12.00 -3.17 3.25
C GLY A 54 -10.58 -3.45 3.71
N SER A 55 -9.67 -3.40 2.75
CA SER A 55 -8.24 -3.41 3.02
C SER A 55 -7.90 -2.17 3.88
N PRO A 56 -6.90 -2.25 4.78
CA PRO A 56 -6.43 -1.03 5.44
C PRO A 56 -6.13 -0.03 4.32
N ARG A 57 -6.51 1.25 4.48
CA ARG A 57 -6.06 2.28 3.56
C ARG A 57 -4.55 2.32 3.66
N THR A 58 -3.86 1.53 2.83
CA THR A 58 -2.43 1.65 2.68
C THR A 58 -2.20 3.05 2.15
N THR A 59 -1.46 3.83 2.90
CA THR A 59 -1.06 5.15 2.44
C THR A 59 -0.33 5.01 1.10
N PRO A 60 -0.31 6.04 0.24
CA PRO A 60 0.54 6.05 -0.95
C PRO A 60 1.96 5.61 -0.62
N LEU A 61 2.51 6.09 0.50
CA LEU A 61 3.82 5.72 1.03
C LEU A 61 3.97 4.21 1.26
N GLU A 62 3.08 3.59 2.03
CA GLU A 62 3.12 2.15 2.31
C GLU A 62 2.98 1.33 1.03
N THR A 63 2.12 1.78 0.12
CA THR A 63 1.91 1.11 -1.18
C THR A 63 3.17 1.15 -2.03
N ILE A 64 3.83 2.31 -2.11
CA ILE A 64 5.09 2.49 -2.84
C ILE A 64 6.20 1.64 -2.21
N LEU A 65 6.36 1.68 -0.88
CA LEU A 65 7.38 0.90 -0.16
C LEU A 65 7.20 -0.62 -0.38
N ASN A 66 5.97 -1.11 -0.34
CA ASN A 66 5.68 -2.53 -0.61
C ASN A 66 6.01 -2.94 -2.05
N GLN A 67 5.82 -2.05 -3.03
CA GLN A 67 6.17 -2.32 -4.43
C GLN A 67 7.68 -2.27 -4.69
N LEU A 68 8.41 -1.42 -3.96
CA LEU A 68 9.84 -1.23 -4.13
C LEU A 68 10.66 -2.28 -3.37
N SER A 69 10.27 -2.64 -2.14
CA SER A 69 11.02 -3.55 -1.25
C SER A 69 11.59 -4.81 -1.94
N PRO A 70 10.84 -5.58 -2.75
CA PRO A 70 11.37 -6.78 -3.41
C PRO A 70 12.35 -6.49 -4.57
N LYS A 71 12.49 -5.23 -4.98
CA LYS A 71 13.31 -4.79 -6.13
C LYS A 71 14.51 -3.95 -5.70
N LEU A 72 14.72 -3.77 -4.39
CA LEU A 72 15.82 -2.97 -3.88
C LEU A 72 17.14 -3.74 -3.93
N PRO A 73 18.25 -3.06 -4.27
CA PRO A 73 19.57 -3.57 -3.97
C PRO A 73 19.74 -3.79 -2.46
N GLU A 74 20.53 -4.78 -2.05
CA GLU A 74 20.86 -5.06 -0.64
C GLU A 74 21.51 -3.87 0.08
N THR A 75 22.03 -2.89 -0.65
CA THR A 75 22.69 -1.68 -0.12
C THR A 75 21.74 -0.57 0.30
N ILE A 76 20.43 -0.73 0.09
CA ILE A 76 19.42 0.31 0.37
C ILE A 76 18.45 -0.19 1.41
N GLU A 77 18.38 0.50 2.55
CA GLU A 77 17.44 0.16 3.61
C GLU A 77 16.05 0.77 3.34
N SER A 78 14.99 0.05 3.71
CA SER A 78 13.60 0.49 3.54
C SER A 78 13.31 1.82 4.25
N GLN A 79 13.99 2.09 5.37
CA GLN A 79 13.80 3.31 6.15
C GLN A 79 14.32 4.56 5.41
N GLU A 80 15.41 4.44 4.66
CA GLU A 80 15.97 5.55 3.88
C GLU A 80 15.04 5.93 2.73
N LEU A 81 14.46 4.91 2.08
CA LEU A 81 13.45 5.12 1.04
C LEU A 81 12.20 5.77 1.56
N LYS A 82 11.78 5.44 2.78
CA LYS A 82 10.58 6.03 3.38
C LYS A 82 10.65 7.56 3.37
N SER A 83 11.72 8.13 3.92
CA SER A 83 11.90 9.58 3.97
C SER A 83 11.99 10.21 2.58
N ILE A 84 12.63 9.53 1.63
CA ILE A 84 12.74 10.02 0.25
C ILE A 84 11.37 10.03 -0.42
N ILE A 85 10.60 8.95 -0.32
CA ILE A 85 9.26 8.83 -0.92
C ILE A 85 8.31 9.86 -0.32
N GLU A 86 8.37 10.12 0.99
CA GLU A 86 7.59 11.17 1.64
C GLU A 86 7.86 12.56 1.03
N VAL A 87 9.12 12.91 0.76
CA VAL A 87 9.46 14.16 0.08
C VAL A 87 8.95 14.17 -1.37
N LEU A 88 9.16 13.08 -2.10
CA LEU A 88 8.76 12.98 -3.51
C LEU A 88 7.23 13.03 -3.71
N LEU A 89 6.46 12.48 -2.77
CA LEU A 89 4.99 12.56 -2.79
C LEU A 89 4.47 13.99 -2.64
N ASN A 90 5.28 14.90 -2.08
CA ASN A 90 4.94 16.31 -1.93
C ASN A 90 5.37 17.17 -3.13
N SER A 91 6.05 16.60 -4.13
CA SER A 91 6.43 17.32 -5.34
C SER A 91 5.20 17.74 -6.16
N LYS A 92 5.20 18.96 -6.68
CA LYS A 92 4.07 19.53 -7.44
C LYS A 92 4.12 19.21 -8.93
N ASN A 93 5.28 18.81 -9.44
CA ASN A 93 5.49 18.49 -10.84
C ASN A 93 6.73 17.59 -11.02
N THR A 94 6.92 17.12 -12.25
CA THR A 94 8.03 16.22 -12.64
C THR A 94 9.41 16.83 -12.40
N GLU A 95 9.58 18.14 -12.62
CA GLU A 95 10.87 18.81 -12.44
C GLU A 95 11.26 18.85 -10.95
N GLU A 96 10.32 19.25 -10.08
CA GLU A 96 10.53 19.24 -8.64
C GLU A 96 10.81 17.82 -8.11
N PHE A 97 10.11 16.81 -8.63
CA PHE A 97 10.38 15.41 -8.31
C PHE A 97 11.83 15.03 -8.62
N HIS A 98 12.32 15.33 -9.83
CA HIS A 98 13.69 14.99 -10.22
C HIS A 98 14.72 15.73 -9.38
N GLN A 99 14.47 16.99 -9.03
CA GLN A 99 15.35 17.77 -8.17
C GLN A 99 15.42 17.18 -6.76
N GLU A 100 14.28 16.85 -6.15
CA GLU A 100 14.25 16.23 -4.81
C GLU A 100 14.89 14.83 -4.81
N LEU A 101 14.69 14.05 -5.88
CA LEU A 101 15.32 12.75 -6.02
C LEU A 101 16.85 12.87 -6.11
N VAL A 102 17.38 13.84 -6.85
CA VAL A 102 18.83 14.10 -6.92
C VAL A 102 19.37 14.61 -5.58
N LYS A 103 18.66 15.52 -4.91
CA LYS A 103 19.05 16.05 -3.59
C LYS A 103 19.14 14.98 -2.51
N SER A 104 18.34 13.92 -2.61
CA SER A 104 18.35 12.83 -1.62
C SER A 104 19.69 12.09 -1.51
N GLY A 105 20.57 12.19 -2.51
CA GLY A 105 21.86 11.48 -2.53
C GLY A 105 21.74 9.96 -2.70
N ILE A 106 20.53 9.40 -2.85
CA ILE A 106 20.35 7.94 -2.95
C ILE A 106 21.03 7.34 -4.18
N LYS A 107 21.26 8.15 -5.22
CA LYS A 107 22.04 7.78 -6.40
C LYS A 107 23.42 7.23 -6.04
N ASP A 108 24.08 7.78 -5.03
CA ASP A 108 25.47 7.42 -4.67
C ASP A 108 25.57 6.00 -4.10
N LYS A 109 24.44 5.39 -3.73
CA LYS A 109 24.36 3.99 -3.27
C LYS A 109 24.29 2.98 -4.40
N PHE A 110 24.06 3.44 -5.63
CA PHE A 110 24.04 2.58 -6.81
C PHE A 110 25.45 2.52 -7.42
N LYS A 111 26.09 1.35 -7.31
CA LYS A 111 27.41 1.10 -7.91
C LYS A 111 27.36 1.05 -9.44
N ASP A 112 26.22 0.66 -10.01
CA ASP A 112 25.99 0.57 -11.44
C ASP A 112 25.04 1.70 -11.90
N PRO A 113 25.47 2.59 -12.82
CA PRO A 113 24.63 3.61 -13.41
C PRO A 113 23.34 3.07 -14.05
N ASN A 114 23.36 1.86 -14.62
CA ASN A 114 22.18 1.26 -15.24
C ASN A 114 21.13 0.84 -14.20
N LEU A 115 21.58 0.35 -13.04
CA LEU A 115 20.69 0.06 -11.91
C LEU A 115 20.05 1.33 -11.37
N TRP A 116 20.81 2.42 -11.29
CA TRP A 116 20.26 3.73 -10.93
C TRP A 116 19.19 4.20 -11.91
N ILE A 117 19.44 4.12 -13.22
CA ILE A 117 18.48 4.54 -14.25
C ILE A 117 17.19 3.71 -14.15
N SER A 118 17.33 2.40 -13.97
CA SER A 118 16.20 1.48 -13.84
C SER A 118 15.38 1.77 -12.58
N PHE A 119 16.06 1.96 -11.44
CA PHE A 119 15.42 2.27 -10.17
C PHE A 119 14.72 3.63 -10.19
N SER A 120 15.41 4.69 -10.62
CA SER A 120 14.85 6.05 -10.66
C SER A 120 13.62 6.15 -11.58
N SER A 121 13.64 5.44 -12.71
CA SER A 121 12.51 5.36 -13.64
C SER A 121 11.33 4.59 -13.04
N LEU A 122 11.58 3.47 -12.35
CA LEU A 122 10.55 2.73 -11.62
C LEU A 122 9.93 3.58 -10.50
N LEU A 123 10.77 4.23 -9.69
CA LEU A 123 10.35 5.08 -8.59
C LEU A 123 9.46 6.22 -9.11
N PHE A 124 9.88 6.91 -10.17
CA PHE A 124 9.06 7.94 -10.80
C PHE A 124 7.73 7.38 -11.29
N SER A 125 7.74 6.25 -12.00
CA SER A 125 6.52 5.63 -12.53
C SER A 125 5.52 5.27 -11.42
N ILE A 126 5.99 4.85 -10.24
CA ILE A 126 5.09 4.50 -9.12
C ILE A 126 4.65 5.76 -8.38
N VAL A 127 5.56 6.67 -8.04
CA VAL A 127 5.20 7.86 -7.23
C VAL A 127 4.30 8.81 -8.03
N SER A 128 4.52 8.96 -9.33
CA SER A 128 3.72 9.84 -10.20
C SER A 128 2.25 9.41 -10.33
N THR A 129 1.88 8.17 -9.98
CA THR A 129 0.45 7.79 -9.90
C THR A 129 -0.28 8.47 -8.74
N TYR A 130 0.45 9.04 -7.78
CA TYR A 130 -0.08 9.67 -6.58
C TYR A 130 0.13 11.19 -6.54
N ILE A 131 0.89 11.75 -7.49
CA ILE A 131 1.08 13.20 -7.64
C ILE A 131 -0.08 13.76 -8.48
N PRO A 132 -0.80 14.80 -8.01
CA PRO A 132 -1.84 15.47 -8.80
C PRO A 132 -1.24 16.06 -10.09
N ARG A 133 -1.93 15.86 -11.22
CA ARG A 133 -1.57 16.45 -12.52
C ARG A 133 -2.07 17.88 -12.65
#